data_AF-A0A4R3J516-F1
#
_entry.id   AF-A0A4R3J516-F1
#
_cell.length_a   1.000
_cell.length_b   1.000
_cell.length_c   1.000
_cell.angle_alpha   90.00
_cell.angle_beta   90.00
_cell.angle_gamma   90.00
#
_symmetry.space_group_name_H-M   'P 1'
#
loop_
_entity.id
_entity.type
_entity.pdbx_description
1 polymer ?
#
loop_
_entity_poly.entity_id
_entity_poly.type
_entity_poly.pdbx_seq_one_letter_code
_entity_poly.pdbx_strand_id
1 'polypeptide(L)'
;MHAELLTRRRALAATYRRYLEADRAWHLALREVNLWFPVASRPVGSKIGNPGSRIRMLFERRERALLQLEAMRLKLAMAKRRLAERNATMRQHVLLITRRGG
;
A
#
# COMPACT_ATOMS: atom_id res chain seq x y z
N MET A 1 -19.89 3.33 12.25
CA MET A 1 -19.10 3.92 11.12
C MET A 1 -17.63 4.19 11.45
N HIS A 2 -17.25 4.64 12.66
CA HIS A 2 -15.83 4.81 13.06
C HIS A 2 -15.03 3.49 13.09
N ALA A 3 -15.65 2.38 13.52
CA ALA A 3 -15.03 1.06 13.53
C ALA A 3 -14.55 0.61 12.13
N GLU A 4 -15.31 0.92 11.08
CA GLU A 4 -14.98 0.55 9.70
C GLU A 4 -13.72 1.29 9.17
N LEU A 5 -13.56 2.56 9.53
CA LEU A 5 -12.36 3.34 9.23
C LEU A 5 -11.15 2.86 10.03
N LEU A 6 -11.35 2.50 11.30
CA LEU A 6 -10.30 1.92 12.14
C LEU A 6 -9.82 0.57 11.56
N THR A 7 -10.73 -0.29 11.12
CA THR A 7 -10.40 -1.54 10.44
C THR A 7 -9.60 -1.30 9.16
N ARG A 8 -10.01 -0.34 8.32
CA ARG A 8 -9.23 0.01 7.11
C ARG A 8 -7.87 0.62 7.42
N ARG A 9 -7.75 1.42 8.48
CA ARG A 9 -6.47 1.97 8.93
C ARG A 9 -5.53 0.87 9.44
N ARG A 10 -6.05 -0.12 10.17
CA ARG A 10 -5.31 -1.32 10.59
C ARG A 10 -4.85 -2.15 9.39
N ALA A 11 -5.75 -2.35 8.41
CA ALA A 11 -5.40 -3.05 7.18
C ALA A 11 -4.29 -2.32 6.39
N LEU A 12 -4.33 -0.98 6.33
CA LEU A 12 -3.27 -0.17 5.72
C LEU A 12 -1.94 -0.31 6.47
N ALA A 13 -1.95 -0.29 7.80
CA ALA A 13 -0.75 -0.49 8.59
C ALA A 13 -0.13 -1.89 8.36
N ALA A 14 -0.98 -2.92 8.22
CA ALA A 14 -0.54 -4.27 7.92
C ALA A 14 0.08 -4.38 6.51
N THR A 15 -0.53 -3.80 5.47
CA THR A 15 0.04 -3.81 4.12
C THR A 15 1.35 -3.01 4.04
N TYR A 16 1.44 -1.90 4.79
CA TYR A 16 2.66 -1.11 4.89
C TYR A 16 3.82 -1.91 5.52
N ARG A 17 3.56 -2.64 6.61
CA ARG A 17 4.57 -3.53 7.23
C ARG A 17 5.04 -4.62 6.26
N ARG A 18 4.12 -5.27 5.56
CA ARG A 18 4.45 -6.29 4.54
C ARG A 18 5.31 -5.73 3.41
N TYR A 19 5.05 -4.50 2.98
CA TYR A 19 5.89 -3.80 2.00
C TYR A 19 7.31 -3.59 2.55
N LEU A 20 7.44 -3.06 3.77
CA LEU A 20 8.76 -2.83 4.38
C LEU A 20 9.57 -4.13 4.53
N GLU A 21 8.94 -5.23 4.90
CA GLU A 21 9.59 -6.54 4.99
C GLU A 21 10.08 -7.03 3.62
N ALA A 22 9.23 -6.92 2.59
CA ALA A 22 9.59 -7.32 1.22
C ALA A 22 10.71 -6.45 0.65
N ASP A 23 10.67 -5.13 0.90
CA ASP A 23 11.69 -4.18 0.47
C ASP A 23 13.04 -4.44 1.16
N ARG A 24 13.05 -4.73 2.47
CA ARG A 24 14.28 -5.13 3.17
C ARG A 24 14.87 -6.42 2.63
N ALA A 25 14.03 -7.43 2.39
CA ALA A 25 14.49 -8.72 1.86
C ALA A 25 15.10 -8.57 0.46
N TRP A 26 14.50 -7.74 -0.39
CA TRP A 26 15.04 -7.37 -1.70
C TRP A 26 16.41 -6.70 -1.60
N HIS A 27 16.53 -5.66 -0.77
CA HIS A 27 17.80 -4.95 -0.59
C HIS A 27 18.90 -5.83 0.01
N LEU A 28 18.57 -6.73 0.93
CA LEU A 28 19.52 -7.69 1.49
C LEU A 28 20.06 -8.62 0.41
N ALA A 29 19.16 -9.23 -0.40
CA ALA A 29 19.55 -10.11 -1.49
C ALA A 29 20.41 -9.37 -2.53
N LEU A 30 20.09 -8.12 -2.85
CA LEU A 30 20.95 -7.31 -3.74
C LEU A 30 22.34 -7.05 -3.16
N ARG A 31 22.44 -6.79 -1.84
CA ARG A 31 23.74 -6.63 -1.18
C ARG A 31 24.56 -7.91 -1.21
N GLU A 32 23.96 -9.05 -0.91
CA GLU A 32 24.62 -10.36 -1.02
C GLU A 32 25.13 -10.59 -2.43
N VAL A 33 24.29 -10.35 -3.45
CA VAL A 33 24.70 -10.55 -4.85
C VAL A 33 25.82 -9.59 -5.25
N ASN A 34 25.80 -8.35 -4.79
CA ASN A 34 26.91 -7.41 -5.01
C ASN A 34 28.21 -7.86 -4.32
N LEU A 35 28.12 -8.56 -3.18
CA LEU A 35 29.28 -9.10 -2.46
C LEU A 35 29.93 -10.25 -3.24
N TRP A 36 29.12 -11.14 -3.82
CA TRP A 36 29.59 -12.30 -4.57
C TRP A 36 29.98 -11.97 -6.03
N PHE A 37 29.33 -10.98 -6.64
CA PHE A 37 29.56 -10.58 -8.03
C PHE A 37 29.85 -9.07 -8.12
N PRO A 38 31.13 -8.67 -8.18
CA PRO A 38 31.52 -7.28 -8.40
C PRO A 38 30.86 -6.71 -9.65
N VAL A 39 30.58 -5.41 -9.65
CA VAL A 39 29.83 -4.72 -10.71
C VAL A 39 30.42 -4.95 -12.11
N ALA A 40 31.74 -5.13 -12.21
CA ALA A 40 32.47 -5.42 -13.44
C ALA A 40 32.22 -6.83 -14.03
N SER A 41 31.68 -7.76 -13.24
CA SER A 41 31.48 -9.16 -13.61
C SER A 41 30.01 -9.49 -13.92
N ARG A 42 29.11 -8.50 -13.92
CA ARG A 42 27.67 -8.73 -14.11
C ARG A 42 27.34 -8.99 -15.58
N PRO A 43 26.62 -10.07 -15.92
CA PRO A 43 26.03 -10.23 -17.24
C PRO A 43 25.10 -9.05 -17.53
N VAL A 44 25.34 -8.36 -18.64
CA VAL A 44 24.69 -7.09 -19.05
C VAL A 44 23.15 -7.22 -19.15
N GLY A 45 22.62 -8.44 -19.22
CA GLY A 45 21.21 -8.72 -19.51
C GLY A 45 20.24 -8.85 -18.34
N SER A 46 20.65 -8.76 -17.06
CA SER A 46 19.69 -9.08 -15.98
C SER A 46 19.86 -8.25 -14.70
N LYS A 47 19.49 -6.96 -14.76
CA LYS A 47 19.42 -6.08 -13.57
C LYS A 47 18.39 -6.53 -12.52
N ILE A 48 17.44 -7.40 -12.89
CA ILE A 48 16.34 -7.89 -12.01
C ILE A 48 16.51 -9.39 -11.67
N GLY A 49 17.55 -10.04 -12.21
CA GLY A 49 17.76 -11.49 -12.10
C GLY A 49 16.92 -12.29 -13.10
N ASN A 50 17.37 -13.50 -13.42
CA ASN A 50 16.68 -14.37 -14.39
C ASN A 50 15.30 -14.80 -13.87
N PRO A 51 14.31 -15.03 -14.75
CA PRO A 51 13.03 -15.65 -14.39
C PRO A 51 13.25 -16.91 -13.54
N GLY A 52 12.49 -17.07 -12.46
CA GLY A 52 12.64 -18.19 -11.51
C GLY A 52 13.80 -18.05 -10.51
N SER A 53 14.67 -17.05 -10.64
CA SER A 53 15.71 -16.79 -9.62
C SER A 53 15.10 -16.26 -8.31
N ARG A 54 15.77 -16.53 -7.19
CA ARG A 54 15.38 -16.00 -5.88
C ARG A 54 15.32 -14.46 -5.86
N ILE A 55 16.22 -13.81 -6.60
CA ILE A 55 16.22 -12.34 -6.79
C ILE A 55 14.92 -11.92 -7.47
N ARG A 56 14.58 -12.51 -8.62
CA ARG A 56 13.35 -12.19 -9.35
C ARG A 56 12.09 -12.40 -8.49
N MET A 57 12.04 -13.49 -7.71
CA MET A 57 10.92 -13.74 -6.78
C MET A 57 10.79 -12.65 -5.70
N LEU A 58 11.91 -12.18 -5.14
CA LEU A 58 11.92 -11.11 -4.14
C LEU A 58 11.48 -9.76 -4.75
N PHE A 59 11.92 -9.47 -5.98
CA PHE A 59 11.47 -8.31 -6.74
C PHE A 59 9.95 -8.33 -6.94
N GLU A 60 9.41 -9.44 -7.47
CA GLU A 60 7.97 -9.58 -7.72
C GLU A 60 7.15 -9.57 -6.43
N ARG A 61 7.70 -10.08 -5.32
CA ARG A 61 7.07 -9.98 -4.00
C ARG A 61 7.00 -8.53 -3.52
N ARG A 62 8.07 -7.75 -3.72
CA ARG A 62 8.12 -6.33 -3.39
C ARG A 62 7.11 -5.54 -4.23
N GLU A 63 7.07 -5.75 -5.55
CA GLU A 63 6.11 -5.07 -6.42
C GLU A 63 4.66 -5.37 -6.03
N ARG A 64 4.32 -6.65 -5.81
CA ARG A 64 2.98 -7.03 -5.35
C ARG A 64 2.61 -6.37 -4.02
N ALA A 65 3.55 -6.29 -3.08
CA ALA A 65 3.31 -5.62 -1.80
C ALA A 65 3.07 -4.11 -1.96
N LEU A 66 3.80 -3.46 -2.87
CA LEU A 66 3.62 -2.04 -3.20
C LEU A 66 2.23 -1.78 -3.79
N LEU A 67 1.82 -2.57 -4.79
CA LEU A 67 0.49 -2.47 -5.40
C LEU A 67 -0.64 -2.66 -4.37
N GLN A 68 -0.48 -3.62 -3.46
CA GLN A 68 -1.45 -3.83 -2.37
C GLN A 68 -1.52 -2.63 -1.41
N LEU A 69 -0.39 -2.02 -1.10
CA LEU A 69 -0.33 -0.81 -0.28
C LEU A 69 -1.06 0.36 -0.95
N GLU A 70 -0.79 0.61 -2.22
CA GLU A 70 -1.44 1.67 -3.00
C GLU A 70 -2.94 1.46 -3.10
N ALA A 71 -3.38 0.24 -3.42
CA ALA A 71 -4.80 -0.10 -3.45
C ALA A 71 -5.48 0.13 -2.09
N MET A 72 -4.81 -0.18 -0.97
CA MET A 72 -5.35 0.06 0.36
C MET A 72 -5.43 1.55 0.70
N ARG A 73 -4.47 2.36 0.26
CA ARG A 73 -4.52 3.83 0.40
C ARG A 73 -5.74 4.41 -0.32
N LEU A 74 -5.98 3.97 -1.56
CA LEU A 74 -7.14 4.40 -2.35
C LEU A 74 -8.45 4.00 -1.66
N LYS A 75 -8.56 2.75 -1.19
CA LYS A 75 -9.75 2.27 -0.46
C LYS A 75 -10.04 3.09 0.81
N LEU A 76 -9.01 3.46 1.55
CA LEU A 76 -9.17 4.31 2.73
C LEU A 76 -9.62 5.74 2.35
N ALA A 77 -9.03 6.32 1.30
CA ALA A 77 -9.40 7.64 0.81
C ALA A 77 -10.87 7.68 0.36
N MET A 78 -11.32 6.68 -0.41
CA MET A 78 -12.73 6.56 -0.81
C MET A 78 -13.67 6.40 0.39
N ALA A 79 -13.28 5.61 1.40
CA ALA A 79 -14.08 5.43 2.60
C ALA A 79 -14.22 6.75 3.39
N LYS A 80 -13.15 7.55 3.50
CA LYS A 80 -13.21 8.88 4.10
C LYS A 80 -14.14 9.82 3.33
N ARG A 81 -14.04 9.83 1.99
CA ARG A 81 -14.90 10.66 1.14
C ARG A 81 -16.38 10.32 1.32
N ARG A 82 -16.74 9.04 1.28
CA ARG A 82 -18.12 8.58 1.53
C ARG A 82 -18.65 8.97 2.90
N LEU A 83 -17.80 8.95 3.93
CA LEU A 83 -18.19 9.41 5.27
C LEU A 83 -18.46 10.92 5.28
N ALA A 84 -17.60 11.72 4.64
CA ALA A 84 -17.78 13.16 4.55
C ALA A 84 -19.09 13.53 3.82
N GLU A 85 -19.36 12.88 2.69
CA GLU A 85 -20.60 13.07 1.91
C GLU A 85 -21.85 12.76 2.76
N ARG A 86 -21.87 11.61 3.45
CA ARG A 86 -22.98 11.24 4.35
C ARG A 86 -23.19 12.24 5.48
N ASN A 87 -22.10 12.72 6.09
CA ASN A 87 -22.17 13.71 7.17
C ASN A 87 -22.70 15.06 6.66
N ALA A 88 -22.33 15.46 5.44
CA ALA A 88 -22.84 16.69 4.82
C ALA A 88 -24.36 16.60 4.57
N THR A 89 -24.84 15.49 4.00
CA THR A 89 -26.29 15.26 3.79
C THR A 89 -27.06 15.26 5.11
N MET A 90 -26.58 14.56 6.15
CA MET A 90 -27.25 14.58 7.46
C MET A 90 -27.32 15.99 8.05
N ARG A 91 -26.25 16.78 7.97
CA ARG A 91 -26.25 18.17 8.45
C ARG A 91 -27.25 19.05 7.70
N GLN A 92 -27.37 18.88 6.37
CA GLN A 92 -28.36 19.59 5.58
C GLN A 92 -29.80 19.23 5.98
N HIS A 93 -30.09 17.95 6.22
CA HIS A 93 -31.40 17.50 6.68
C HIS A 93 -31.77 18.09 8.05
N VAL A 94 -30.82 18.11 9.01
CA VAL A 94 -31.07 18.70 10.33
C VAL A 94 -31.38 20.19 10.21
N LEU A 95 -30.63 20.94 9.38
CA LEU A 95 -30.84 22.38 9.19
C LEU A 95 -32.21 22.70 8.56
N LEU A 96 -32.69 21.85 7.65
CA LEU A 96 -34.00 22.00 7.01
C LEU A 96 -35.16 21.73 7.98
N ILE A 97 -34.99 20.78 8.91
CA ILE A 97 -35.99 20.51 9.95
C ILE A 97 -36.05 21.68 10.94
N THR A 98 -34.91 22.22 11.36
CA THR A 98 -34.89 23.35 12.31
C THR A 98 -35.42 24.66 11.74
N ARG A 99 -35.37 24.86 10.41
CA ARG A 99 -35.86 26.10 9.76
C ARG A 99 -37.37 26.10 9.51
N ARG A 100 -38.05 24.94 9.58
CA ARG A 100 -39.49 24.81 9.29
C ARG A 100 -40.38 24.83 10.54
N GLY A 101 -39.81 25.02 11.73
CA GLY A 101 -40.51 25.00 13.01
C GLY A 101 -40.43 26.31 13.80
N GLY A 102 -40.29 27.45 13.14
CA GLY A 102 -40.31 28.80 13.74
C GLY A 102 -41.46 29.63 13.20
#